data_AF-A0A7U8G2F8-F1
#
_entry.id   AF-A0A7U8G2F8-F1
#
_cell.length_a   1.000
_cell.length_b   1.000
_cell.length_c   1.000
_cell.angle_alpha   90.00
_cell.angle_beta   90.00
_cell.angle_gamma   90.00
#
_symmetry.space_group_name_H-M   'P 1'
#
loop_
_entity.id
_entity.type
_entity.pdbx_description
1 polymer ?
#
loop_
_entity_poly.entity_id
_entity_poly.type
_entity_poly.pdbx_seq_one_letter_code
_entity_poly.pdbx_strand_id
1 'polypeptide(L)'
;MDIKKAITSFSIACSMALMPIEVLSSDYTSFNSIKTIQKDITNRGSLYKQICDSLYSDMKFNFNAFMCYEHGITDLDETKKLKKDIKTLEKVISISKERMEKKRNSLKDFDSKVYYASIALKNAIEQKLNPNFVRIFGAYKGREIDIIEYAKGVLKAEEEIKNAVC
;
A
#
# COMPACT_ATOMS: atom_id res chain seq x y z
N MET A 1 -6.28 32.17 -13.54
CA MET A 1 -6.77 31.36 -12.40
C MET A 1 -5.94 30.10 -12.38
N ASP A 2 -4.97 30.01 -11.47
CA ASP A 2 -3.87 29.04 -11.54
C ASP A 2 -4.34 27.60 -11.37
N ILE A 3 -4.21 26.81 -12.43
CA ILE A 3 -4.36 25.34 -12.41
C ILE A 3 -3.43 24.73 -11.35
N LYS A 4 -2.28 25.38 -11.07
CA LYS A 4 -1.40 25.03 -9.97
C LYS A 4 -2.11 25.09 -8.62
N LYS A 5 -2.89 26.14 -8.32
CA LYS A 5 -3.70 26.21 -7.08
C LYS A 5 -4.81 25.17 -7.04
N ALA A 6 -5.47 24.88 -8.16
CA ALA A 6 -6.51 23.86 -8.21
C ALA A 6 -5.97 22.43 -7.94
N ILE A 7 -4.74 22.14 -8.39
CA ILE A 7 -4.10 20.83 -8.21
C ILE A 7 -3.46 20.71 -6.81
N THR A 8 -2.90 21.79 -6.24
CA THR A 8 -2.38 21.75 -4.85
C THR A 8 -3.50 21.74 -3.80
N SER A 9 -4.71 22.21 -4.15
CA SER A 9 -5.88 22.21 -3.27
C SER A 9 -6.78 20.98 -3.38
N PHE A 10 -6.54 20.09 -4.36
CA PHE A 10 -6.98 18.70 -4.28
C PHE A 10 -6.06 17.97 -3.30
N SER A 11 -6.26 18.33 -2.03
CA SER A 11 -5.51 17.85 -0.88
C SER A 11 -5.35 16.34 -0.94
N ILE A 12 -4.18 15.84 -0.56
CA ILE A 12 -3.95 14.42 -0.25
C ILE A 12 -5.04 13.93 0.75
N ALA A 13 -5.57 14.83 1.59
CA ALA A 13 -6.74 14.58 2.43
C ALA A 13 -8.06 14.42 1.67
N CYS A 14 -8.26 15.03 0.48
CA CYS A 14 -9.41 14.75 -0.40
C CYS A 14 -9.29 13.39 -1.08
N SER A 15 -8.10 12.98 -1.53
CA SER A 15 -7.89 11.62 -2.04
C SER A 15 -8.05 10.56 -0.93
N MET A 16 -7.60 10.86 0.29
CA MET A 16 -7.80 10.02 1.48
C MET A 16 -9.23 10.10 2.07
N ALA A 17 -9.98 11.19 1.85
CA ALA A 17 -11.36 11.35 2.30
C ALA A 17 -12.38 10.80 1.28
N LEU A 18 -12.04 10.77 -0.01
CA LEU A 18 -12.86 10.17 -1.07
C LEU A 18 -12.72 8.64 -1.12
N MET A 19 -11.71 8.07 -0.46
CA MET A 19 -11.54 6.63 -0.32
C MET A 19 -11.44 6.28 1.16
N PRO A 20 -12.52 5.79 1.80
CA PRO A 20 -12.44 5.41 3.19
C PRO A 20 -11.50 4.20 3.29
N ILE A 21 -10.28 4.44 3.78
CA ILE A 21 -9.42 3.39 4.36
C ILE A 21 -10.19 2.64 5.48
N GLU A 22 -11.28 3.21 6.00
CA GLU A 22 -12.20 2.53 6.92
C GLU A 22 -12.98 1.37 6.28
N VAL A 23 -13.31 1.43 4.99
CA VAL A 23 -13.98 0.33 4.26
C VAL A 23 -13.05 -0.86 4.06
N LEU A 24 -11.73 -0.63 4.01
CA LEU A 24 -10.71 -1.69 4.06
C LEU A 24 -10.69 -2.44 5.40
N SER A 25 -11.20 -1.85 6.49
CA SER A 25 -11.08 -2.43 7.83
C SER A 25 -12.23 -3.37 8.22
N SER A 26 -13.47 -3.08 7.80
CA SER A 26 -14.64 -3.90 8.15
C SER A 26 -14.82 -5.10 7.23
N ASP A 27 -14.59 -4.91 5.93
CA ASP A 27 -14.96 -5.92 4.95
C ASP A 27 -13.85 -6.95 4.79
N TYR A 28 -12.59 -6.54 4.94
CA TYR A 28 -11.45 -7.45 4.79
C TYR A 28 -11.23 -8.36 6.01
N THR A 29 -11.63 -7.93 7.21
CA THR A 29 -11.50 -8.71 8.46
C THR A 29 -12.69 -9.66 8.69
N SER A 30 -13.82 -9.43 8.01
CA SER A 30 -15.06 -10.20 8.18
C SER A 30 -15.20 -11.42 7.24
N PHE A 31 -14.23 -11.67 6.35
CA PHE A 31 -14.21 -12.85 5.45
C PHE A 31 -14.09 -14.23 6.16
N ASN A 32 -14.22 -14.30 7.49
CA ASN A 32 -14.13 -15.54 8.26
C ASN A 32 -15.41 -16.40 8.29
N SER A 33 -16.57 -15.92 7.81
CA SER A 33 -17.82 -16.71 7.87
C SER A 33 -18.25 -17.29 6.53
N ILE A 34 -17.76 -18.48 6.24
CA ILE A 34 -18.27 -19.39 5.20
C ILE A 34 -19.66 -19.87 5.61
N LYS A 35 -20.72 -19.49 4.87
CA LYS A 35 -21.95 -20.31 4.68
C LYS A 35 -23.00 -19.63 3.79
N THR A 36 -22.72 -19.44 2.50
CA THR A 36 -23.80 -19.40 1.49
C THR A 36 -23.27 -19.73 0.09
N ILE A 37 -23.59 -20.95 -0.38
CA ILE A 37 -24.17 -21.32 -1.68
C ILE A 37 -23.38 -21.08 -2.99
N GLN A 38 -23.17 -22.20 -3.68
CA GLN A 38 -22.39 -22.47 -4.89
C GLN A 38 -22.73 -21.71 -6.19
N LYS A 39 -23.68 -20.76 -6.20
CA LYS A 39 -23.98 -19.93 -7.39
C LYS A 39 -23.24 -18.58 -7.39
N ASP A 40 -22.72 -18.17 -6.23
CA ASP A 40 -21.93 -16.94 -6.05
C ASP A 40 -20.44 -17.09 -6.35
N ILE A 41 -19.94 -18.32 -6.56
CA ILE A 41 -18.49 -18.59 -6.58
C ILE A 41 -17.78 -17.92 -7.78
N THR A 42 -18.43 -17.84 -8.94
CA THR A 42 -17.92 -17.11 -10.12
C THR A 42 -17.92 -15.59 -9.90
N ASN A 43 -18.85 -15.09 -9.07
CA ASN A 43 -18.98 -13.68 -8.71
C ASN A 43 -18.00 -13.30 -7.58
N ARG A 44 -17.69 -14.22 -6.66
CA ARG A 44 -16.73 -13.99 -5.56
C ARG A 44 -15.30 -13.92 -6.05
N GLY A 45 -14.91 -14.80 -6.98
CA GLY A 45 -13.58 -14.75 -7.58
C GLY A 45 -13.36 -13.48 -8.40
N SER A 46 -14.33 -13.06 -9.21
CA SER A 46 -14.24 -11.84 -10.00
C SER A 46 -14.29 -10.56 -9.13
N LEU A 47 -15.17 -10.52 -8.13
CA LEU A 47 -15.21 -9.44 -7.14
C LEU A 47 -13.89 -9.33 -6.37
N TYR A 48 -13.31 -10.46 -5.95
CA TYR A 48 -12.01 -10.47 -5.27
C TYR A 48 -10.91 -9.85 -6.12
N LYS A 49 -10.87 -10.21 -7.41
CA LYS A 49 -9.91 -9.66 -8.38
C LYS A 49 -10.08 -8.15 -8.53
N GLN A 50 -11.32 -7.69 -8.69
CA GLN A 50 -11.62 -6.25 -8.78
C GLN A 50 -11.17 -5.49 -7.53
N ILE A 51 -11.40 -6.05 -6.34
CA ILE A 51 -10.93 -5.46 -5.09
C ILE A 51 -9.40 -5.39 -5.08
N CYS A 52 -8.70 -6.49 -5.41
CA CYS A 52 -7.24 -6.52 -5.44
C CYS A 52 -6.65 -5.54 -6.47
N ASP A 53 -7.26 -5.42 -7.65
CA ASP A 53 -6.81 -4.49 -8.70
C ASP A 53 -7.09 -3.02 -8.30
N SER A 54 -8.20 -2.74 -7.62
CA SER A 54 -8.48 -1.41 -7.06
C SER A 54 -7.44 -1.04 -6.00
N LEU A 55 -7.20 -1.94 -5.04
CA LEU A 55 -6.22 -1.73 -3.98
C LEU A 55 -4.81 -1.52 -4.54
N TYR A 56 -4.42 -2.33 -5.53
CA TYR A 56 -3.15 -2.16 -6.21
C TYR A 56 -3.04 -0.77 -6.86
N SER A 57 -4.10 -0.32 -7.55
CA SER A 57 -4.12 0.99 -8.20
C SER A 57 -4.01 2.14 -7.20
N ASP A 58 -4.75 2.07 -6.09
CA ASP A 58 -4.74 3.07 -5.04
C ASP A 58 -3.38 3.14 -4.34
N MET A 59 -2.81 1.98 -4.02
CA MET A 59 -1.48 1.91 -3.42
C MET A 59 -0.41 2.42 -4.37
N LYS A 60 -0.51 2.11 -5.67
CA LYS A 60 0.40 2.61 -6.71
C LYS A 60 0.35 4.13 -6.82
N PHE A 61 -0.85 4.71 -6.82
CA PHE A 61 -1.02 6.16 -6.86
C PHE A 61 -0.40 6.81 -5.62
N ASN A 62 -0.76 6.33 -4.42
CA ASN A 62 -0.24 6.88 -3.16
C ASN A 62 1.28 6.72 -3.03
N PHE A 63 1.82 5.57 -3.42
CA PHE A 63 3.26 5.33 -3.44
C PHE A 63 3.98 6.37 -4.31
N ASN A 64 3.53 6.58 -5.55
CA ASN A 64 4.13 7.58 -6.43
C ASN A 64 3.99 9.00 -5.86
N ALA A 65 2.85 9.33 -5.24
CA ALA A 65 2.66 10.61 -4.56
C ALA A 65 3.67 10.81 -3.42
N PHE A 66 3.88 9.80 -2.57
CA PHE A 66 4.92 9.85 -1.54
C PHE A 66 6.31 9.98 -2.15
N MET A 67 6.67 9.18 -3.15
CA MET A 67 8.00 9.24 -3.75
C MET A 67 8.34 10.62 -4.35
N CYS A 68 7.33 11.28 -4.94
CA CYS A 68 7.45 12.63 -5.50
C CYS A 68 7.39 13.75 -4.44
N TYR A 69 7.02 13.46 -3.20
CA TYR A 69 6.89 14.45 -2.15
C TYR A 69 8.27 14.94 -1.69
N GLU A 70 8.55 16.24 -1.87
CA GLU A 70 9.90 16.83 -1.64
C GLU A 70 10.28 16.95 -0.16
N HIS A 71 9.29 16.97 0.74
CA HIS A 71 9.52 17.26 2.15
C HIS A 71 9.24 16.06 3.03
N GLY A 72 9.75 16.11 4.26
CA GLY A 72 9.39 15.14 5.29
C GLY A 72 8.05 15.51 5.89
N ILE A 73 7.36 14.53 6.43
CA ILE A 73 6.09 14.77 7.12
C ILE A 73 6.42 15.04 8.58
N THR A 74 6.29 16.30 8.98
CA THR A 74 6.63 16.78 10.33
C THR A 74 5.40 17.14 11.16
N ASP A 75 4.22 17.25 10.53
CA ASP A 75 2.98 17.49 11.26
C ASP A 75 2.66 16.28 12.15
N LEU A 76 2.36 16.54 13.41
CA LEU A 76 2.22 15.51 14.44
C LEU A 76 0.93 14.70 14.26
N ASP A 77 -0.16 15.32 13.80
CA ASP A 77 -1.43 14.65 13.59
C ASP A 77 -1.41 13.83 12.28
N GLU A 78 -0.78 14.35 11.23
CA GLU A 78 -0.49 13.61 10.01
C GLU A 78 0.42 12.41 10.29
N THR A 79 1.48 12.60 11.08
CA THR A 79 2.36 11.51 11.52
C THR A 79 1.59 10.41 12.25
N LYS A 80 0.67 10.76 13.16
CA LYS A 80 -0.17 9.77 13.87
C LYS A 80 -1.08 9.00 12.92
N LYS A 81 -1.69 9.68 11.96
CA LYS A 81 -2.54 9.06 10.93
C LYS A 81 -1.72 8.06 10.10
N LEU A 82 -0.56 8.47 9.59
CA LEU A 82 0.31 7.61 8.79
C LEU A 82 0.86 6.42 9.58
N LYS A 83 1.14 6.58 10.88
CA LYS A 83 1.48 5.44 11.75
C LYS A 83 0.32 4.45 11.92
N LYS A 84 -0.94 4.93 11.90
CA LYS A 84 -2.12 4.05 11.89
C LYS A 84 -2.23 3.32 10.55
N ASP A 85 -1.96 4.01 9.45
CA ASP A 85 -1.99 3.42 8.11
C ASP A 85 -0.89 2.37 7.93
N ILE A 86 0.33 2.62 8.43
CA ILE A 86 1.41 1.61 8.48
C ILE A 86 0.94 0.33 9.19
N LYS A 87 0.30 0.45 10.36
CA LYS A 87 -0.24 -0.73 11.08
C LYS A 87 -1.30 -1.49 10.30
N THR A 88 -2.12 -0.76 9.52
CA THR A 88 -3.10 -1.40 8.63
C THR A 88 -2.40 -2.12 7.49
N LEU A 89 -1.39 -1.49 6.86
CA LEU A 89 -0.58 -2.11 5.81
C LEU A 89 0.15 -3.35 6.32
N GLU A 90 0.70 -3.36 7.54
CA GLU A 90 1.32 -4.54 8.14
C GLU A 90 0.34 -5.73 8.24
N LYS A 91 -0.91 -5.49 8.61
CA LYS A 91 -1.96 -6.53 8.63
C LYS A 91 -2.25 -7.04 7.22
N VAL A 92 -2.37 -6.14 6.24
CA VAL A 92 -2.61 -6.50 4.83
C VAL A 92 -1.45 -7.33 4.29
N ILE A 93 -0.20 -6.91 4.53
CA ILE A 93 1.03 -7.64 4.14
C ILE A 93 1.02 -9.04 4.73
N SER A 94 0.73 -9.18 6.03
CA SER A 94 0.69 -10.48 6.70
C SER A 94 -0.38 -11.41 6.10
N ILE A 95 -1.61 -10.91 5.93
CA ILE A 95 -2.73 -11.69 5.38
C ILE A 95 -2.45 -12.10 3.92
N SER A 96 -2.01 -11.16 3.08
CA SER A 96 -1.70 -11.44 1.67
C SER A 96 -0.53 -12.42 1.53
N LYS A 97 0.49 -12.33 2.40
CA LYS A 97 1.59 -13.29 2.44
C LYS A 97 1.11 -14.70 2.79
N GLU A 98 0.30 -14.84 3.84
CA GLU A 98 -0.28 -16.13 4.22
C GLU A 98 -1.09 -16.73 3.06
N ARG A 99 -1.91 -15.91 2.39
CA ARG A 99 -2.75 -16.36 1.26
C ARG A 99 -1.93 -16.77 0.04
N MET A 100 -0.88 -16.03 -0.32
CA MET A 100 -0.02 -16.40 -1.46
C MET A 100 0.80 -17.67 -1.22
N GLU A 101 1.07 -18.02 0.04
CA GLU A 101 1.80 -19.22 0.45
C GLU A 101 0.89 -20.45 0.58
N LYS A 102 -0.44 -20.29 0.60
CA LYS A 102 -1.40 -21.41 0.66
C LYS A 102 -1.29 -22.29 -0.60
N LYS A 103 -1.13 -23.60 -0.37
CA LYS A 103 -1.12 -24.61 -1.43
C LYS A 103 -2.44 -24.58 -2.21
N ARG A 104 -2.37 -24.62 -3.54
CA ARG A 104 -3.52 -24.61 -4.48
C ARG A 104 -4.39 -23.34 -4.42
N ASN A 105 -3.82 -22.18 -4.10
CA ASN A 105 -4.51 -20.90 -4.24
C ASN A 105 -4.51 -20.42 -5.71
N SER A 106 -5.68 -20.43 -6.36
CA SER A 106 -5.87 -19.95 -7.74
C SER A 106 -5.89 -18.42 -7.88
N LEU A 107 -5.87 -17.68 -6.77
CA LEU A 107 -5.86 -16.22 -6.69
C LEU A 107 -4.52 -15.65 -6.22
N LYS A 108 -3.48 -16.50 -6.16
CA LYS A 108 -2.14 -16.17 -5.67
C LYS A 108 -1.55 -14.90 -6.32
N ASP A 109 -1.77 -14.71 -7.62
CA ASP A 109 -1.23 -13.55 -8.33
C ASP A 109 -1.85 -12.23 -7.83
N PHE A 110 -3.13 -12.24 -7.46
CA PHE A 110 -3.83 -11.08 -6.91
C PHE A 110 -3.37 -10.79 -5.48
N ASP A 111 -3.21 -11.83 -4.67
CA ASP A 111 -2.61 -11.72 -3.33
C ASP A 111 -1.18 -11.15 -3.41
N SER A 112 -0.39 -11.60 -4.39
CA SER A 112 0.97 -11.14 -4.63
C SER A 112 1.03 -9.66 -5.02
N LYS A 113 0.09 -9.17 -5.84
CA LYS A 113 0.01 -7.74 -6.18
C LYS A 113 -0.23 -6.88 -4.94
N VAL A 114 -1.23 -7.26 -4.13
CA VAL A 114 -1.58 -6.53 -2.90
C VAL A 114 -0.43 -6.58 -1.90
N TYR A 115 0.23 -7.74 -1.76
CA TYR A 115 1.39 -7.93 -0.90
C TYR A 115 2.53 -6.96 -1.24
N TYR A 116 2.99 -6.97 -2.51
CA TYR A 116 4.10 -6.13 -2.93
C TYR A 116 3.75 -4.63 -2.91
N ALA A 117 2.56 -4.26 -3.37
CA ALA A 117 2.13 -2.85 -3.34
C ALA A 117 2.04 -2.31 -1.90
N SER A 118 1.57 -3.13 -0.96
CA SER A 118 1.50 -2.75 0.45
C SER A 118 2.89 -2.56 1.07
N ILE A 119 3.86 -3.43 0.73
CA ILE A 119 5.26 -3.28 1.17
C ILE A 119 5.85 -1.97 0.66
N ALA A 120 5.71 -1.69 -0.63
CA ALA A 120 6.26 -0.49 -1.23
C ALA A 120 5.65 0.78 -0.62
N LEU A 121 4.32 0.83 -0.49
CA LEU A 121 3.64 1.97 0.12
C LEU A 121 4.05 2.16 1.58
N LYS A 122 4.08 1.08 2.38
CA LYS A 122 4.53 1.13 3.78
C LYS A 122 5.93 1.73 3.86
N ASN A 123 6.86 1.22 3.05
CA ASN A 123 8.23 1.68 3.04
C ASN A 123 8.37 3.15 2.59
N ALA A 124 7.60 3.59 1.60
CA ALA A 124 7.59 5.00 1.18
C ALA A 124 7.08 5.93 2.30
N ILE A 125 6.03 5.53 3.03
CA ILE A 125 5.54 6.29 4.19
C ILE A 125 6.61 6.36 5.28
N GLU A 126 7.21 5.23 5.66
CA GLU A 126 8.28 5.15 6.67
C GLU A 126 9.47 6.05 6.31
N GLN A 127 9.84 6.09 5.03
CA GLN A 127 10.89 6.99 4.52
C GLN A 127 10.53 8.46 4.70
N LYS A 128 9.28 8.86 4.40
CA LYS A 128 8.84 10.26 4.56
C LYS A 128 8.62 10.68 6.01
N LEU A 129 8.36 9.72 6.89
CA LEU A 129 8.37 9.92 8.34
C LEU A 129 9.77 9.96 8.95
N ASN A 130 10.82 9.65 8.18
CA ASN A 130 12.22 9.69 8.62
C ASN A 130 12.92 10.96 8.09
N PRO A 131 13.15 11.99 8.93
CA PRO A 131 13.77 13.24 8.50
C PRO A 131 15.18 13.08 7.91
N ASN A 132 15.95 12.11 8.42
CA ASN A 132 17.31 11.86 7.92
C ASN A 132 17.27 11.27 6.50
N PHE A 133 16.33 10.38 6.23
CA PHE A 133 16.16 9.79 4.92
C PHE A 133 15.80 10.85 3.89
N VAL A 134 14.82 11.70 4.20
CA VAL A 134 14.39 12.79 3.31
C VAL A 134 15.54 13.77 3.03
N ARG A 135 16.35 14.10 4.04
CA ARG A 135 17.50 14.99 3.86
C ARG A 135 18.54 14.44 2.87
N ILE A 136 18.71 13.12 2.83
CA ILE A 136 19.71 12.46 1.97
C ILE A 136 19.15 12.24 0.56
N PHE A 137 17.93 11.75 0.43
CA PHE A 137 17.37 11.26 -0.84
C PHE A 137 16.38 12.22 -1.51
N GLY A 138 15.82 13.20 -0.79
CA GLY A 138 14.88 14.18 -1.35
C GLY A 138 13.63 13.57 -1.99
N ALA A 139 13.13 14.21 -3.05
CA ALA A 139 12.09 13.64 -3.91
C ALA A 139 12.69 12.93 -5.12
N TYR A 140 12.00 11.87 -5.53
CA TYR A 140 12.24 11.24 -6.81
C TYR A 140 11.66 12.09 -7.95
N LYS A 141 12.49 12.47 -8.93
CA LYS A 141 12.12 13.31 -10.09
C LYS A 141 12.10 12.53 -11.42
N GLY A 142 12.16 11.20 -11.35
CA GLY A 142 12.23 10.33 -12.52
C GLY A 142 10.87 9.88 -13.05
N ARG A 143 10.88 8.83 -13.87
CA ARG A 143 9.68 8.20 -14.44
C ARG A 143 8.94 7.37 -13.39
N GLU A 144 7.65 7.12 -13.63
CA GLU A 144 6.84 6.24 -12.78
C GLU A 144 7.62 4.98 -12.35
N ILE A 145 7.67 4.75 -11.03
CA ILE A 145 8.40 3.63 -10.46
C ILE A 145 7.52 2.37 -10.54
N ASP A 146 8.09 1.26 -10.99
CA ASP A 146 7.46 -0.04 -10.85
C ASP A 146 7.40 -0.42 -9.36
N ILE A 147 6.20 -0.30 -8.79
CA ILE A 147 5.94 -0.54 -7.37
C ILE A 147 6.27 -1.98 -6.95
N ILE A 148 6.12 -2.96 -7.85
CA ILE A 148 6.39 -4.37 -7.53
C ILE A 148 7.89 -4.61 -7.47
N GLU A 149 8.63 -4.13 -8.47
CA GLU A 149 10.10 -4.25 -8.47
C GLU A 149 10.73 -3.47 -7.33
N TYR A 150 10.19 -2.29 -7.00
CA TYR A 150 10.58 -1.56 -5.80
C TYR A 150 10.40 -2.39 -4.52
N ALA A 151 9.22 -2.99 -4.33
CA ALA A 151 8.94 -3.82 -3.15
C ALA A 151 9.88 -5.03 -3.04
N LYS A 152 10.21 -5.68 -4.16
CA LYS A 152 11.19 -6.77 -4.18
C LYS A 152 12.58 -6.29 -3.77
N GLY A 153 12.98 -5.11 -4.23
CA GLY A 153 14.23 -4.46 -3.81
C GLY A 153 14.28 -4.21 -2.30
N VAL A 154 13.18 -3.69 -1.72
CA VAL A 154 13.05 -3.49 -0.27
C VAL A 154 13.25 -4.81 0.49
N LEU A 155 12.52 -5.87 0.11
CA LEU A 155 12.62 -7.18 0.76
C LEU A 155 14.03 -7.77 0.68
N LYS A 156 14.68 -7.65 -0.48
CA LYS A 156 16.05 -8.12 -0.67
C LYS A 156 17.02 -7.36 0.24
N ALA A 157 16.88 -6.04 0.34
CA ALA A 157 17.71 -5.24 1.22
C ALA A 157 17.48 -5.59 2.71
N GLU A 158 16.24 -5.80 3.13
CA GLU A 158 15.92 -6.25 4.49
C GLU A 158 16.56 -7.61 4.82
N GLU A 159 16.56 -8.54 3.87
CA GLU A 159 17.20 -9.85 4.02
C GLU A 159 18.74 -9.75 4.08
N GLU A 160 19.35 -8.94 3.22
CA GLU A 160 20.79 -8.70 3.22
C GLU A 160 21.26 -8.06 4.53
N ILE A 161 20.54 -7.06 5.04
CA ILE A 161 20.83 -6.43 6.34
C ILE A 161 20.72 -7.46 7.47
N LYS A 162 19.68 -8.29 7.46
CA LYS A 162 19.51 -9.34 8.47
C LYS A 162 20.68 -10.33 8.46
N ASN A 163 21.12 -10.75 7.28
CA ASN A 163 22.24 -11.68 7.12
C ASN A 163 23.60 -11.05 7.46
N ALA A 164 23.75 -9.74 7.34
CA ALA A 164 25.00 -9.04 7.69
C ALA A 164 25.17 -8.79 9.20
N VAL A 165 24.08 -8.87 9.97
CA VAL A 165 24.04 -8.63 11.43
C VAL A 165 23.98 -9.96 12.23
N CYS A 166 23.83 -11.10 11.54
CA CYS A 166 23.93 -12.45 12.11
C CYS A 166 25.33 -13.04 11.89
#